data_AF-A0A1F7BJK7-F1
#
_entry.id   AF-A0A1F7BJK7-F1
#
_cell.length_a   1.000
_cell.length_b   1.000
_cell.length_c   1.000
_cell.angle_alpha   90.00
_cell.angle_beta   90.00
_cell.angle_gamma   90.00
#
_symmetry.space_group_name_H-M   'P 1'
#
loop_
_entity.id
_entity.type
_entity.pdbx_description
1 polymer ?
#
loop_
_entity_poly.entity_id
_entity_poly.type
_entity_poly.pdbx_seq_one_letter_code
_entity_poly.pdbx_strand_id
1 'polypeptide(L)' 'MDNAEVQKKCEDFLRSLGVPGFIIFGWKKGEPVQGQQAEYGVVSSYHQVPKEAAMKGMTWALADFVKRSF' A
#
# COMPACT_ATOMS: atom_id res chain seq x y z
N MET A 1 4.24 -11.06 -9.22
CA MET A 1 3.24 -10.04 -9.61
C MET A 1 3.97 -8.74 -9.79
N ASP A 2 3.68 -8.05 -10.87
CA ASP A 2 4.24 -6.73 -11.13
C ASP A 2 3.54 -5.66 -10.27
N ASN A 3 4.26 -4.60 -9.92
CA ASN A 3 3.75 -3.51 -9.11
C ASN A 3 2.55 -2.82 -9.78
N ALA A 4 2.55 -2.70 -11.12
CA ALA A 4 1.47 -2.05 -11.86
C ALA A 4 0.15 -2.83 -11.76
N GLU A 5 0.21 -4.17 -11.82
CA GLU A 5 -0.98 -5.03 -11.68
C GLU A 5 -1.59 -4.93 -10.29
N VAL A 6 -0.74 -4.91 -9.25
CA VAL A 6 -1.20 -4.81 -7.85
C VAL A 6 -1.80 -3.43 -7.60
N GLN A 7 -1.17 -2.37 -8.07
CA GLN A 7 -1.70 -1.02 -7.96
C GLN A 7 -3.09 -0.91 -8.60
N LYS A 8 -3.27 -1.44 -9.82
CA LYS A 8 -4.56 -1.43 -10.50
C LYS A 8 -5.65 -2.14 -9.68
N LYS A 9 -5.33 -3.31 -9.10
CA LYS A 9 -6.26 -4.02 -8.21
C LYS A 9 -6.65 -3.21 -6.98
N CYS A 10 -5.69 -2.51 -6.37
CA CYS A 10 -5.96 -1.62 -5.23
C CYS A 10 -6.84 -0.43 -5.62
N GLU A 11 -6.63 0.16 -6.80
CA GLU A 11 -7.47 1.24 -7.33
C GLU A 11 -8.90 0.75 -7.62
N ASP A 12 -9.05 -0.39 -8.27
CA ASP A 12 -10.37 -0.99 -8.57
C ASP A 12 -11.13 -1.34 -7.28
N PHE A 13 -10.42 -1.86 -6.27
CA PHE A 13 -10.98 -2.12 -4.95
C PHE A 13 -11.45 -0.84 -4.25
N LEU A 14 -10.61 0.21 -4.20
CA LEU A 14 -11.02 1.48 -3.60
C LEU A 14 -12.25 2.08 -4.29
N ARG A 15 -12.32 1.97 -5.63
CA ARG A 15 -13.49 2.41 -6.40
C ARG A 15 -14.74 1.60 -6.09
N SER A 16 -14.61 0.28 -5.89
CA SER A 16 -15.76 -0.59 -5.60
C SER A 16 -16.36 -0.36 -4.21
N LEU A 17 -15.56 0.15 -3.26
CA LEU A 17 -16.07 0.55 -1.94
C LEU A 17 -17.00 1.77 -2.00
N GLY A 18 -16.96 2.57 -3.08
CA GLY A 18 -17.84 3.72 -3.27
C GLY A 18 -17.65 4.85 -2.25
N VAL A 19 -16.58 4.82 -1.48
CA VAL A 19 -16.26 5.81 -0.44
C VAL A 19 -14.89 6.44 -0.69
N PRO A 20 -14.70 7.74 -0.39
CA PRO A 20 -13.39 8.36 -0.46
C PRO A 20 -12.42 7.68 0.51
N GLY A 21 -11.24 7.29 0.01
CA GLY A 21 -10.25 6.59 0.83
C GLY A 21 -8.89 6.44 0.17
N PHE A 22 -7.93 5.93 0.93
CA PHE A 22 -6.62 5.53 0.43
C PHE A 22 -6.21 4.19 1.04
N ILE A 23 -5.30 3.50 0.36
CA ILE A 23 -4.71 2.24 0.82
C ILE A 23 -3.20 2.27 0.56
N ILE A 24 -2.44 1.77 1.54
CA ILE A 24 -1.05 1.34 1.36
C ILE A 24 -1.08 -0.18 1.44
N PHE A 25 -0.63 -0.86 0.40
CA PHE A 25 -0.62 -2.31 0.34
C PHE A 25 0.79 -2.83 0.14
N GLY A 26 1.26 -3.65 1.09
CA GLY A 26 2.54 -4.34 1.04
C GLY A 26 2.34 -5.84 0.83
N TRP A 27 3.17 -6.47 0.00
CA TRP A 27 3.12 -7.91 -0.25
C TRP A 27 4.52 -8.48 -0.46
N LYS A 28 4.64 -9.80 -0.33
CA LYS A 28 5.87 -10.54 -0.61
C LYS A 28 5.99 -10.84 -2.10
N LYS A 29 7.10 -10.48 -2.73
CA LYS A 29 7.41 -10.78 -4.13
C LYS A 29 8.03 -12.18 -4.22
N GLY A 30 7.19 -13.16 -4.56
CA GLY A 30 7.63 -14.53 -4.81
C GLY A 30 8.01 -15.31 -3.54
N GLU A 31 8.50 -16.54 -3.74
CA GLU A 31 9.06 -17.34 -2.66
C GLU A 31 10.53 -16.98 -2.43
N PRO A 32 11.02 -17.01 -1.17
CA PRO A 32 12.42 -16.78 -0.90
C PRO A 32 13.22 -17.91 -1.55
N VAL A 33 14.14 -17.56 -2.45
CA VAL A 33 15.12 -18.52 -2.94
C VAL A 33 16.14 -18.76 -1.80
N GLN A 34 16.54 -20.01 -1.57
CA GLN A 34 17.46 -20.35 -0.49
C GLN A 34 18.71 -19.44 -0.49
N GLY A 35 18.93 -18.74 0.63
CA GLY A 35 20.05 -17.80 0.79
C GLY A 35 19.75 -16.35 0.40
N GLN A 36 18.56 -16.03 -0.13
CA GLN A 36 18.14 -14.67 -0.44
C GLN A 36 17.03 -14.19 0.50
N GLN A 37 17.10 -12.91 0.90
CA GLN A 37 16.02 -12.27 1.64
C GLN A 37 14.76 -12.19 0.78
N ALA A 38 13.60 -12.36 1.42
CA ALA A 38 12.33 -12.15 0.77
C ALA A 38 12.22 -10.70 0.29
N GLU A 39 11.94 -10.52 -1.00
CA GLU A 39 11.65 -9.21 -1.53
C GLU A 39 10.21 -8.81 -1.22
N TYR A 40 10.00 -7.53 -0.93
CA TYR A 40 8.67 -6.97 -0.68
C TYR A 40 8.35 -5.90 -1.70
N GLY A 41 7.10 -5.87 -2.14
CA GLY A 41 6.51 -4.79 -2.92
C GLY A 41 5.62 -3.93 -2.05
N VAL A 42 5.53 -2.65 -2.39
CA VAL A 42 4.57 -1.73 -1.80
C VAL A 42 3.96 -0.87 -2.90
N VAL A 43 2.65 -0.65 -2.83
CA VAL A 43 1.91 0.30 -3.67
C VAL A 43 1.02 1.16 -2.80
N SER A 44 0.70 2.35 -3.29
CA SER A 44 -0.28 3.24 -2.70
C SER A 44 -1.32 3.63 -3.74
N SER A 45 -2.59 3.64 -3.35
CA SER A 45 -3.70 4.09 -4.19
C SER A 45 -4.64 4.99 -3.39
N TYR A 46 -5.28 5.95 -4.05
CA TYR A 46 -6.23 6.86 -3.43
C TYR A 46 -7.42 7.12 -4.35
N HIS A 47 -8.61 7.28 -3.77
CA HIS A 47 -9.87 7.49 -4.46
C HIS A 47 -10.62 8.66 -3.83
N GLN A 48 -10.84 9.74 -4.60
CA GLN A 48 -11.62 10.93 -4.20
C GLN A 48 -11.17 11.63 -2.90
N VAL A 49 -9.98 11.31 -2.38
CA VAL A 49 -9.37 12.01 -1.25
C VAL A 49 -8.55 13.19 -1.78
N PRO A 50 -8.68 14.40 -1.19
CA PRO A 50 -7.77 15.50 -1.48
C PRO A 50 -6.31 15.08 -1.23
N LYS A 51 -5.41 15.38 -2.17
CA LYS A 51 -4.01 14.93 -2.10
C LYS A 51 -3.34 15.24 -0.77
N GLU A 52 -3.60 16.41 -0.21
CA GLU A 52 -3.07 16.85 1.09
C GLU A 52 -3.54 15.95 2.25
N ALA A 53 -4.81 15.56 2.25
CA ALA A 53 -5.37 14.68 3.27
C ALA A 53 -4.79 13.26 3.14
N ALA A 54 -4.64 12.77 1.91
CA ALA A 54 -4.00 11.48 1.65
C ALA A 54 -2.54 11.47 2.13
N MET A 55 -1.75 12.51 1.80
CA MET A 55 -0.36 12.62 2.26
C MET A 55 -0.27 12.65 3.79
N LYS A 56 -1.06 13.49 4.46
CA LYS A 56 -1.08 13.55 5.93
C LYS A 56 -1.47 12.21 6.57
N GLY A 57 -2.47 11.53 6.02
CA GLY A 57 -2.91 10.21 6.48
C GLY A 57 -1.82 9.15 6.31
N MET A 58 -1.14 9.12 5.16
CA MET A 58 -0.03 8.20 4.91
C MET A 58 1.18 8.48 5.83
N THR A 59 1.53 9.75 6.03
CA THR A 59 2.60 10.14 6.97
C THR A 59 2.28 9.72 8.40
N TRP A 60 1.04 9.93 8.85
CA TRP A 60 0.60 9.46 10.16
C TRP A 60 0.68 7.94 10.28
N ALA A 61 0.16 7.20 9.30
CA ALA A 61 0.17 5.74 9.32
C ALA A 61 1.59 5.17 9.33
N LEU A 62 2.51 5.75 8.56
CA LEU A 62 3.92 5.38 8.57
C LEU A 62 4.56 5.67 9.93
N ALA A 63 4.32 6.85 10.50
CA ALA A 63 4.86 7.21 11.80
C ALA A 63 4.32 6.30 12.91
N ASP A 64 3.04 5.93 12.87
CA ASP A 64 2.44 4.97 13.80
C ASP A 64 3.06 3.58 13.65
N PHE A 65 3.24 3.11 12.41
CA PHE A 65 3.87 1.82 12.12
C PHE A 65 5.32 1.75 12.61
N VAL A 66 6.11 2.81 12.42
CA VAL A 66 7.50 2.88 12.92
C VAL A 66 7.56 2.93 14.45
N LYS A 67 6.60 3.61 15.09
CA LYS A 67 6.54 3.71 16.56
C LYS A 67 6.08 2.43 17.22
N ARG A 68 5.24 1.64 16.56
CA ARG A 68 4.87 0.30 17.01
C ARG A 68 6.08 -0.61 16.83
N SER A 69 6.92 -0.70 17.87
CA SER A 69 8.01 -1.66 17.93
C SER A 69 7.45 -3.07 17.79
N PHE A 70 7.84 -3.77 16.73
CA PHE A 70 7.66 -5.22 16.58
C PHE A 70 8.72 -5.96 17.40
#